data_AF-A0A926T910-F1
#
_entry.id   AF-A0A926T910-F1
#
_cell.length_a   1.000
_cell.length_b   1.000
_cell.length_c   1.000
_cell.angle_alpha   90.00
_cell.angle_beta   90.00
_cell.angle_gamma   90.00
#
_symmetry.space_group_name_H-M   'P 1'
#
loop_
_entity.id
_entity.type
_entity.pdbx_description
1 polymer ?
#
loop_
_entity_poly.entity_id
_entity_poly.type
_entity_poly.pdbx_seq_one_letter_code
_entity_poly.pdbx_strand_id
1 'polypeptide(L)'
;MPKNTIIMIGDGMGWEMARAAAIAKQMQAGSTGNTLSDYYTAGKGTGLSFQNLTNYALSTTYGTTIADGDGKFSTGNSALDNSNPETGASYVRPRFSFNPAFNPGNTATGGALESEGAVGNLVGYDPARGGPVPWQPGNDPEYIKWSYPDSANTATTLYTGVKSYNNAVAVDIYEKPLQTILGTANQQGKSTGLVSSVPIDHATPGAAAANVNRRAKYDDEYPGLDNILQQELRIYQPNVLLGGGHPLAAGGDPLPVGVEPPADYEFVTQSTYEESPEVLRGYRLRK
;
A
#
# COMPACT_ATOMS: atom_id res chain seq x y z
N MET A 1 22.94 -15.59 12.45
CA MET A 1 22.15 -16.45 11.54
C MET A 1 21.36 -15.55 10.61
N PRO A 2 21.34 -15.80 9.29
CA PRO A 2 20.74 -14.87 8.32
C PRO A 2 19.22 -14.80 8.57
N LYS A 3 18.75 -13.69 9.13
CA LYS A 3 17.33 -13.36 9.12
C LYS A 3 17.02 -12.93 7.70
N ASN A 4 16.35 -13.79 6.93
CA ASN A 4 15.98 -13.48 5.55
C ASN A 4 15.14 -12.18 5.55
N THR A 5 15.76 -11.07 5.17
CA THR A 5 15.13 -9.75 5.10
C THR A 5 14.09 -9.75 3.98
N ILE A 6 12.85 -9.38 4.29
CA ILE A 6 11.82 -9.13 3.29
C ILE A 6 11.71 -7.61 3.11
N ILE A 7 12.16 -7.12 1.95
CA ILE A 7 11.96 -5.74 1.54
C ILE A 7 10.66 -5.70 0.72
N MET A 8 9.66 -4.97 1.20
CA MET A 8 8.41 -4.77 0.48
C MET A 8 8.45 -3.44 -0.24
N ILE A 9 8.33 -3.51 -1.56
CA ILE A 9 8.42 -2.35 -2.43
C ILE A 9 7.01 -1.99 -2.89
N GLY A 10 6.59 -0.77 -2.57
CA GLY A 10 5.30 -0.20 -2.95
C GLY A 10 5.30 0.55 -4.29
N ASP A 11 4.08 0.89 -4.74
CA ASP A 11 3.72 1.80 -5.83
C ASP A 11 4.80 2.88 -6.11
N GLY A 12 5.40 2.83 -7.31
CA GLY A 12 6.36 3.81 -7.80
C GLY A 12 7.83 3.37 -7.79
N MET A 13 8.19 2.29 -7.08
CA MET A 13 9.53 1.69 -7.17
C MET A 13 9.45 0.36 -7.90
N GLY A 14 9.41 0.40 -9.24
CA GLY A 14 9.61 -0.79 -10.05
C GLY A 14 11.01 -1.37 -9.87
N TRP A 15 11.19 -2.64 -10.27
CA TRP A 15 12.49 -3.30 -10.39
C TRP A 15 13.55 -2.41 -11.05
N GLU A 16 13.12 -1.61 -12.03
CA GLU A 16 13.95 -0.69 -12.78
C GLU A 16 14.58 0.42 -11.92
N MET A 17 13.87 0.98 -10.93
CA MET A 17 14.44 1.99 -10.02
C MET A 17 15.42 1.37 -9.01
N ALA A 18 15.10 0.18 -8.49
CA ALA A 18 16.02 -0.55 -7.61
C ALA A 18 17.31 -0.93 -8.35
N ARG A 19 17.18 -1.35 -9.61
CA ARG A 19 18.31 -1.68 -10.49
C ARG A 19 19.16 -0.44 -10.82
N ALA A 20 18.53 0.69 -11.14
CA ALA A 20 19.24 1.95 -11.40
C ALA A 20 20.04 2.42 -10.17
N ALA A 21 19.46 2.34 -8.97
CA ALA A 21 20.16 2.67 -7.73
C ALA A 21 21.37 1.76 -7.46
N ALA A 22 21.24 0.45 -7.72
CA ALA A 22 22.35 -0.50 -7.59
C ALA A 22 23.50 -0.19 -8.56
N ILE A 23 23.18 0.12 -9.83
CA ILE A 23 24.16 0.53 -10.84
C ILE A 23 24.87 1.82 -10.40
N ALA A 24 24.12 2.83 -9.98
CA ALA A 24 24.67 4.11 -9.52
C ALA A 24 25.64 3.94 -8.34
N LYS A 25 25.31 3.07 -7.38
CA LYS A 25 26.20 2.74 -6.25
C LYS A 25 27.52 2.12 -6.71
N GLN A 26 27.48 1.21 -7.70
CA GLN A 26 28.71 0.61 -8.23
C GLN A 26 29.56 1.62 -9.00
N MET A 27 28.94 2.49 -9.79
CA MET A 27 29.66 3.59 -10.45
C MET A 27 30.35 4.52 -9.43
N GLN A 28 29.66 4.85 -8.33
CA GLN A 28 30.24 5.64 -7.23
C GLN A 28 31.40 4.92 -6.52
N ALA A 29 31.37 3.59 -6.48
CA ALA A 29 32.46 2.75 -5.98
C ALA A 29 33.62 2.57 -6.98
N GLY A 30 33.58 3.25 -8.14
CA GLY A 30 34.63 3.21 -9.15
C GLY A 30 34.50 2.08 -10.18
N SER A 31 33.40 1.33 -10.17
CA SER A 31 33.11 0.36 -11.22
C SER A 31 32.86 1.08 -12.55
N THR A 32 33.42 0.56 -13.64
CA THR A 32 33.26 1.10 -14.99
C THR A 32 32.71 0.02 -15.91
N GLY A 33 31.87 0.41 -16.87
CA GLY A 33 31.15 -0.51 -17.74
C GLY A 33 30.08 0.19 -18.58
N ASN A 34 29.59 -0.50 -19.61
CA ASN A 34 28.59 0.02 -20.55
C ASN A 34 27.33 -0.87 -20.64
N THR A 35 27.31 -1.98 -19.91
CA THR A 35 26.25 -2.98 -19.96
C THR A 35 25.73 -3.29 -18.55
N LEU A 36 24.49 -3.78 -18.47
CA LEU A 36 23.87 -4.19 -17.22
C LEU A 36 24.68 -5.26 -16.47
N SER A 37 25.33 -6.16 -17.19
CA SER A 37 26.20 -7.21 -16.63
C SER A 37 27.47 -6.66 -15.97
N ASP A 38 27.93 -5.47 -16.37
CA ASP A 38 29.14 -4.87 -15.80
C ASP A 38 28.91 -4.36 -14.37
N TYR A 39 27.66 -3.98 -14.06
CA TYR A 39 27.26 -3.40 -12.79
C TYR A 39 26.41 -4.35 -11.92
N TYR A 40 26.12 -5.55 -12.42
CA TYR A 40 25.15 -6.46 -11.81
C TYR A 40 25.61 -7.91 -12.00
N THR A 41 26.50 -8.36 -11.11
CA THR A 41 27.31 -9.59 -11.26
C THR A 41 26.66 -10.86 -10.70
N ALA A 42 25.62 -10.75 -9.87
CA ALA A 42 24.85 -11.88 -9.34
C ALA A 42 23.43 -11.47 -8.93
N GLY A 43 22.52 -12.45 -8.85
CA GLY A 43 21.13 -12.20 -8.44
C GLY A 43 20.25 -11.72 -9.60
N LYS A 44 20.28 -12.42 -10.73
CA LYS A 44 19.31 -12.19 -11.80
C LYS A 44 17.92 -12.47 -11.24
N GLY A 45 17.15 -11.44 -10.93
CA GLY A 45 15.71 -11.55 -11.08
C GLY A 45 15.47 -11.85 -12.55
N THR A 46 15.52 -13.13 -12.94
CA THR A 46 14.97 -13.55 -14.23
C THR A 46 13.47 -13.46 -14.09
N GLY A 47 12.95 -12.34 -14.56
CA GLY A 47 11.54 -12.05 -14.59
C GLY A 47 11.36 -10.63 -15.13
N LEU A 48 10.88 -10.53 -16.37
CA LEU A 48 9.86 -9.53 -16.61
C LEU A 48 8.72 -9.83 -15.62
N SER A 49 8.08 -8.79 -15.09
CA SER A 49 6.92 -8.84 -14.21
C SER A 49 6.20 -10.20 -14.19
N PHE A 50 6.10 -10.80 -13.00
CA PHE A 50 5.34 -12.04 -12.71
C PHE A 50 6.02 -13.35 -13.13
N GLN A 51 6.79 -13.95 -12.20
CA GLN A 51 7.01 -15.39 -12.24
C GLN A 51 5.64 -16.09 -12.15
N ASN A 52 5.39 -17.09 -13.01
CA ASN A 52 4.27 -18.02 -12.80
C ASN A 52 4.63 -18.90 -11.60
N LEU A 53 4.39 -18.36 -10.41
CA LEU A 53 4.61 -19.06 -9.17
C LEU A 53 3.46 -20.05 -8.98
N THR A 54 3.80 -21.33 -8.77
CA THR A 54 2.81 -22.36 -8.46
C THR A 54 2.12 -22.00 -7.15
N ASN A 55 0.78 -22.03 -7.12
CA ASN A 55 -0.08 -21.58 -6.00
C ASN A 55 -0.19 -20.05 -5.80
N TYR A 56 0.13 -19.24 -6.80
CA TYR A 56 -0.12 -17.79 -6.76
C TYR A 56 -1.26 -17.42 -7.69
N ALA A 57 -2.06 -16.43 -7.27
CA ALA A 57 -3.15 -15.87 -8.07
C ALA A 57 -2.72 -14.53 -8.65
N LEU A 58 -3.04 -14.29 -9.92
CA LEU A 58 -3.00 -12.97 -10.51
C LEU A 58 -4.13 -12.14 -9.89
N SER A 59 -3.77 -11.14 -9.09
CA SER A 59 -4.73 -10.17 -8.57
C SER A 59 -4.68 -8.93 -9.47
N THR A 60 -5.81 -8.58 -10.07
CA THR A 60 -5.93 -7.33 -10.83
C THR A 60 -5.84 -6.14 -9.87
N THR A 61 -5.65 -4.91 -10.36
CA THR A 61 -5.60 -3.75 -9.45
C THR A 61 -6.99 -3.27 -9.02
N TYR A 62 -8.08 -3.84 -9.56
CA TYR A 62 -9.46 -3.43 -9.30
C TYR A 62 -9.87 -3.43 -7.81
N GLY A 63 -10.63 -2.43 -7.38
CA GLY A 63 -11.17 -2.29 -6.01
C GLY A 63 -12.61 -2.77 -5.87
N THR A 64 -13.06 -3.21 -4.69
CA THR A 64 -14.47 -3.61 -4.50
C THR A 64 -15.40 -2.40 -4.64
N THR A 65 -16.52 -2.57 -5.33
CA THR A 65 -17.56 -1.53 -5.46
C THR A 65 -18.80 -1.94 -4.68
N ILE A 66 -19.35 -1.07 -3.84
CA ILE A 66 -20.45 -1.39 -2.91
C ILE A 66 -21.62 -0.42 -3.10
N ALA A 67 -22.83 -0.97 -3.13
CA ALA A 67 -24.08 -0.19 -3.22
C ALA A 67 -24.40 0.52 -1.90
N ASP A 68 -24.84 1.77 -2.01
CA ASP A 68 -25.46 2.50 -0.90
C ASP A 68 -26.95 2.14 -0.74
N GLY A 69 -27.63 2.71 0.27
CA GLY A 69 -29.05 2.48 0.55
C GLY A 69 -29.99 2.77 -0.64
N ASP A 70 -29.57 3.68 -1.52
CA ASP A 70 -30.26 4.10 -2.74
C ASP A 70 -30.09 3.09 -3.90
N GLY A 71 -29.25 2.06 -3.73
CA GLY A 71 -28.84 1.12 -4.79
C GLY A 71 -27.72 1.63 -5.70
N LYS A 72 -27.08 2.76 -5.37
CA LYS A 72 -25.97 3.33 -6.15
C LYS A 72 -24.63 2.74 -5.72
N PHE A 73 -23.91 2.12 -6.66
CA PHE A 73 -22.61 1.49 -6.43
C PHE A 73 -21.45 2.49 -6.46
N SER A 74 -20.52 2.38 -5.53
CA SER A 74 -19.32 3.23 -5.41
C SER A 74 -18.09 2.44 -4.98
N THR A 75 -16.93 2.78 -5.55
CA THR A 75 -15.63 2.19 -5.18
C THR A 75 -15.13 2.67 -3.82
N GLY A 76 -15.63 3.81 -3.33
CA GLY A 76 -15.24 4.36 -2.02
C GLY A 76 -16.07 3.83 -0.85
N ASN A 77 -17.12 3.06 -1.11
CA ASN A 77 -18.01 2.55 -0.07
C ASN A 77 -17.43 1.28 0.55
N SER A 78 -17.38 1.24 1.89
CA SER A 78 -17.32 0.00 2.66
C SER A 78 -18.72 -0.63 2.75
N ALA A 79 -18.82 -1.84 3.29
CA ALA A 79 -20.07 -2.49 3.65
C ALA A 79 -20.77 -1.81 4.85
N LEU A 80 -20.13 -0.80 5.46
CA LEU A 80 -20.66 -0.05 6.59
C LEU A 80 -21.23 1.30 6.15
N ASP A 81 -22.23 1.79 6.88
CA ASP A 81 -22.97 3.02 6.61
C ASP A 81 -22.21 4.31 6.94
N ASN A 82 -20.98 4.18 7.44
CA ASN A 82 -20.11 5.30 7.78
C ASN A 82 -20.74 6.26 8.83
N SER A 83 -21.64 5.77 9.68
CA SER A 83 -22.24 6.54 10.78
C SER A 83 -21.23 6.95 11.86
N ASN A 84 -20.13 6.22 11.99
CA ASN A 84 -18.98 6.55 12.84
C ASN A 84 -17.67 6.32 12.07
N PRO A 85 -17.27 7.29 11.22
CA PRO A 85 -16.08 7.16 10.37
C PRO A 85 -14.78 7.15 11.17
N GLU A 86 -14.78 7.83 12.32
CA GLU A 86 -13.59 8.07 13.15
C GLU A 86 -13.06 6.79 13.76
N THR A 87 -13.93 5.90 14.22
CA THR A 87 -13.54 4.64 14.89
C THR A 87 -13.82 3.40 14.04
N GLY A 88 -14.53 3.56 12.91
CA GLY A 88 -15.06 2.44 12.12
C GLY A 88 -16.17 1.66 12.82
N ALA A 89 -16.66 2.11 13.99
CA ALA A 89 -17.79 1.52 14.72
C ALA A 89 -19.15 1.87 14.06
N SER A 90 -19.21 1.71 12.74
CA SER A 90 -20.39 1.94 11.90
C SER A 90 -21.21 0.67 11.76
N TYR A 91 -22.50 0.79 11.44
CA TYR A 91 -23.36 -0.37 11.20
C TYR A 91 -23.21 -0.86 9.77
N VAL A 92 -23.53 -2.14 9.53
CA VAL A 92 -23.66 -2.66 8.16
C VAL A 92 -24.74 -1.85 7.43
N ARG A 93 -24.45 -1.43 6.20
CA ARG A 93 -25.39 -0.66 5.37
C ARG A 93 -26.75 -1.35 5.33
N PRO A 94 -27.86 -0.59 5.43
CA PRO A 94 -29.19 -1.17 5.29
C PRO A 94 -29.31 -2.00 4.01
N ARG A 95 -29.85 -3.22 4.14
CA ARG A 95 -30.08 -4.17 3.04
C ARG A 95 -28.81 -4.71 2.35
N PHE A 96 -27.60 -4.32 2.79
CA PHE A 96 -26.37 -4.89 2.25
C PHE A 96 -26.33 -6.40 2.52
N SER A 97 -26.04 -7.16 1.46
CA SER A 97 -25.76 -8.58 1.52
C SER A 97 -24.51 -8.83 0.69
N PHE A 98 -23.50 -9.46 1.27
CA PHE A 98 -22.32 -9.84 0.50
C PHE A 98 -22.74 -10.78 -0.64
N ASN A 99 -22.51 -10.34 -1.87
CA ASN A 99 -22.94 -11.01 -3.08
C ASN A 99 -22.00 -10.61 -4.22
N PRO A 100 -20.79 -11.20 -4.29
CA PRO A 100 -19.80 -10.83 -5.28
C PRO A 100 -20.31 -11.16 -6.68
N ALA A 101 -20.73 -10.14 -7.42
CA ALA A 101 -21.09 -10.25 -8.83
C ALA A 101 -20.00 -9.64 -9.72
N PHE A 102 -19.84 -10.19 -10.92
CA PHE A 102 -18.86 -9.70 -11.88
C PHE A 102 -19.18 -8.26 -12.29
N ASN A 103 -18.16 -7.41 -12.25
CA ASN A 103 -18.25 -6.04 -12.74
C ASN A 103 -17.82 -5.92 -14.21
N PRO A 104 -18.72 -5.54 -15.14
CA PRO A 104 -18.36 -5.34 -16.54
C PRO A 104 -17.62 -4.03 -16.83
N GLY A 105 -17.44 -3.11 -15.87
CA GLY A 105 -16.58 -1.93 -15.96
C GLY A 105 -16.95 -0.93 -17.07
N ASN A 106 -18.22 -0.85 -17.46
CA ASN A 106 -18.69 0.03 -18.54
C ASN A 106 -19.36 1.32 -18.08
N THR A 107 -19.49 1.56 -16.77
CA THR A 107 -20.08 2.77 -16.19
C THR A 107 -19.34 3.20 -14.93
N ALA A 108 -19.46 4.49 -14.56
CA ALA A 108 -18.74 5.11 -13.45
C ALA A 108 -19.00 4.45 -12.08
N THR A 109 -20.20 3.91 -11.87
CA THR A 109 -20.59 3.15 -10.68
C THR A 109 -20.07 1.71 -10.68
N GLY A 110 -19.16 1.39 -11.60
CA GLY A 110 -18.66 0.05 -11.79
C GLY A 110 -19.69 -0.86 -12.40
N GLY A 111 -20.22 -0.50 -13.56
CA GLY A 111 -20.96 -1.41 -14.43
C GLY A 111 -22.25 -2.02 -13.89
N ALA A 112 -22.71 -1.64 -12.70
CA ALA A 112 -24.01 -2.05 -12.19
C ALA A 112 -25.13 -1.31 -12.93
N LEU A 113 -26.20 -2.03 -13.25
CA LEU A 113 -27.47 -1.41 -13.57
C LEU A 113 -27.98 -0.73 -12.30
N GLU A 114 -27.73 0.58 -12.16
CA GLU A 114 -28.30 1.41 -11.10
C GLU A 114 -29.82 1.22 -11.12
N SER A 115 -30.35 0.51 -10.14
CA SER A 115 -31.77 0.23 -9.99
C SER A 115 -32.14 0.43 -8.53
N GLU A 116 -33.32 1.01 -8.31
CA GLU A 116 -33.82 1.28 -6.97
C GLU A 116 -33.89 -0.05 -6.18
N GLY A 117 -33.09 -0.15 -5.11
CA GLY A 117 -33.02 -1.34 -4.26
C GLY A 117 -31.96 -2.38 -4.61
N ALA A 118 -31.00 -2.08 -5.50
CA ALA A 118 -29.81 -2.91 -5.70
C ALA A 118 -28.96 -3.00 -4.41
N VAL A 119 -28.37 -4.17 -4.15
CA VAL A 119 -27.63 -4.43 -2.90
C VAL A 119 -26.38 -5.28 -3.16
N GLY A 120 -25.39 -5.18 -2.28
CA GLY A 120 -24.20 -6.02 -2.26
C GLY A 120 -22.98 -5.37 -2.90
N ASN A 121 -22.11 -6.21 -3.49
CA ASN A 121 -20.79 -5.79 -3.95
C ASN A 121 -20.44 -6.34 -5.33
N LEU A 122 -19.71 -5.55 -6.11
CA LEU A 122 -19.19 -5.94 -7.42
C LEU A 122 -17.68 -6.12 -7.34
N VAL A 123 -17.20 -7.17 -7.99
CA VAL A 123 -15.78 -7.50 -8.10
C VAL A 123 -15.47 -7.88 -9.55
N GLY A 124 -14.30 -7.48 -10.04
CA GLY A 124 -13.77 -8.09 -11.25
C GLY A 124 -13.12 -7.11 -12.22
N TYR A 125 -12.45 -7.72 -13.19
CA TYR A 125 -11.86 -7.06 -14.32
C TYR A 125 -12.10 -7.94 -15.54
N ASP A 126 -12.61 -7.36 -16.63
CA ASP A 126 -12.82 -8.01 -17.92
C ASP A 126 -11.54 -7.95 -18.79
N PRO A 127 -10.79 -9.05 -18.94
CA PRO A 127 -9.59 -9.07 -19.78
C PRO A 127 -9.90 -8.97 -21.27
N ALA A 128 -11.11 -9.28 -21.73
CA ALA A 128 -11.49 -9.11 -23.13
C ALA A 128 -11.65 -7.63 -23.50
N ARG A 129 -12.03 -6.79 -22.53
CA ARG A 129 -12.25 -5.36 -22.71
C ARG A 129 -11.07 -4.50 -22.29
N GLY A 130 -10.48 -4.77 -21.11
CA GLY A 130 -9.33 -4.03 -20.60
C GLY A 130 -7.98 -4.53 -21.12
N GLY A 131 -7.96 -5.72 -21.73
CA GLY A 131 -6.75 -6.38 -22.18
C GLY A 131 -6.24 -7.40 -21.15
N PRO A 132 -5.42 -8.36 -21.57
CA PRO A 132 -4.98 -9.47 -20.71
C PRO A 132 -4.09 -9.01 -19.55
N VAL A 133 -3.50 -7.81 -19.64
CA VAL A 133 -2.67 -7.16 -18.61
C VAL A 133 -2.85 -5.64 -18.68
N PRO A 134 -2.65 -4.89 -17.58
CA PRO A 134 -2.90 -3.45 -17.52
C PRO A 134 -2.14 -2.56 -18.53
N TRP A 135 -1.05 -3.06 -19.12
CA TRP A 135 -0.22 -2.33 -20.10
C TRP A 135 -0.39 -2.84 -21.54
N GLN A 136 -1.25 -3.84 -21.76
CA GLN A 136 -1.69 -4.23 -23.11
C GLN A 136 -3.11 -3.71 -23.29
N PRO A 137 -3.35 -2.77 -24.22
CA PRO A 137 -4.70 -2.25 -24.42
C PRO A 137 -5.64 -3.37 -24.86
N GLY A 138 -6.81 -3.43 -24.24
CA GLY A 138 -7.91 -4.24 -24.71
C GLY A 138 -8.71 -3.57 -25.83
N ASN A 139 -9.90 -4.11 -26.09
CA ASN A 139 -10.76 -3.64 -27.17
C ASN A 139 -11.63 -2.42 -26.77
N ASP A 140 -11.58 -1.99 -25.50
CA ASP A 140 -12.35 -0.86 -24.99
C ASP A 140 -11.44 0.10 -24.19
N PRO A 141 -10.99 1.21 -24.79
CA PRO A 141 -10.15 2.20 -24.12
C PRO A 141 -10.85 2.97 -22.98
N GLU A 142 -12.19 3.01 -22.95
CA GLU A 142 -12.94 3.69 -21.89
C GLU A 142 -13.14 2.79 -20.68
N TYR A 143 -13.15 1.46 -20.85
CA TYR A 143 -13.29 0.48 -19.78
C TYR A 143 -12.33 0.71 -18.61
N ILE A 144 -11.06 1.03 -18.89
CA ILE A 144 -10.03 1.25 -17.86
C ILE A 144 -10.22 2.55 -17.05
N LYS A 145 -11.08 3.46 -17.51
CA LYS A 145 -11.35 4.72 -16.81
C LYS A 145 -12.39 4.57 -15.70
N TRP A 146 -13.08 3.44 -15.66
CA TRP A 146 -14.18 3.17 -14.73
C TRP A 146 -13.74 2.24 -13.62
N SER A 147 -14.25 2.45 -12.40
CA SER A 147 -13.86 1.68 -11.21
C SER A 147 -12.35 1.60 -10.98
N TYR A 148 -11.70 2.75 -11.12
CA TYR A 148 -10.27 2.88 -10.89
C TYR A 148 -9.96 2.64 -9.41
N PRO A 149 -8.91 1.86 -9.12
CA PRO A 149 -8.43 1.70 -7.75
C PRO A 149 -7.65 2.93 -7.30
N ASP A 150 -7.38 3.00 -6.00
CA ASP A 150 -6.44 3.96 -5.42
C ASP A 150 -5.22 3.23 -4.85
N SER A 151 -4.19 3.97 -4.42
CA SER A 151 -3.00 3.34 -3.85
C SER A 151 -3.32 2.52 -2.59
N ALA A 152 -4.30 2.93 -1.78
CA ALA A 152 -4.61 2.27 -0.51
C ALA A 152 -5.20 0.87 -0.72
N ASN A 153 -6.25 0.72 -1.53
CA ASN A 153 -6.86 -0.58 -1.74
C ASN A 153 -5.98 -1.53 -2.58
N THR A 154 -5.17 -0.97 -3.48
CA THR A 154 -4.22 -1.73 -4.29
C THR A 154 -3.11 -2.29 -3.39
N ALA A 155 -2.54 -1.46 -2.52
CA ALA A 155 -1.52 -1.88 -1.56
C ALA A 155 -2.09 -2.86 -0.52
N THR A 156 -3.31 -2.62 -0.03
CA THR A 156 -4.03 -3.58 0.82
C THR A 156 -4.15 -4.95 0.16
N THR A 157 -4.58 -4.99 -1.10
CA THR A 157 -4.70 -6.23 -1.86
C THR A 157 -3.33 -6.90 -2.03
N LEU A 158 -2.29 -6.12 -2.34
CA LEU A 158 -0.93 -6.60 -2.51
C LEU A 158 -0.38 -7.24 -1.23
N TYR A 159 -0.61 -6.60 -0.07
CA TYR A 159 -0.01 -7.03 1.18
C TYR A 159 -0.84 -8.03 1.98
N THR A 160 -2.14 -8.16 1.71
CA THR A 160 -3.04 -9.06 2.46
C THR A 160 -3.63 -10.18 1.60
N GLY A 161 -3.61 -10.04 0.28
CA GLY A 161 -4.32 -10.92 -0.65
C GLY A 161 -5.84 -10.70 -0.68
N VAL A 162 -6.37 -9.74 0.09
CA VAL A 162 -7.81 -9.49 0.21
C VAL A 162 -8.17 -8.17 -0.47
N LYS A 163 -9.22 -8.20 -1.30
CA LYS A 163 -9.76 -7.01 -1.96
C LYS A 163 -10.47 -6.11 -0.96
N SER A 164 -10.33 -4.79 -1.15
CA SER A 164 -11.00 -3.79 -0.32
C SER A 164 -11.52 -2.61 -1.16
N TYR A 165 -12.11 -1.61 -0.50
CA TYR A 165 -12.66 -0.40 -1.09
C TYR A 165 -11.59 0.71 -1.13
N ASN A 166 -11.75 1.71 -2.00
CA ASN A 166 -10.82 2.83 -2.12
C ASN A 166 -10.66 3.55 -0.76
N ASN A 167 -9.44 3.99 -0.44
CA ASN A 167 -9.01 4.56 0.86
C ASN A 167 -8.76 3.55 1.99
N ALA A 168 -9.15 2.28 1.86
CA ALA A 168 -8.90 1.28 2.90
C ALA A 168 -7.40 0.95 3.02
N VAL A 169 -6.88 0.95 4.25
CA VAL A 169 -5.49 0.58 4.57
C VAL A 169 -5.52 -0.71 5.39
N ALA A 170 -5.22 -1.83 4.73
CA ALA A 170 -5.23 -3.19 5.28
C ALA A 170 -6.49 -3.56 6.08
N VAL A 171 -7.67 -3.10 5.68
CA VAL A 171 -8.94 -3.57 6.24
C VAL A 171 -9.82 -4.21 5.17
N ASP A 172 -10.68 -5.13 5.57
CA ASP A 172 -11.69 -5.70 4.67
C ASP A 172 -12.85 -4.72 4.42
N ILE A 173 -13.85 -5.15 3.65
CA ILE A 173 -15.03 -4.32 3.36
C ILE A 173 -15.88 -3.99 4.58
N TYR A 174 -15.71 -4.70 5.70
CA TYR A 174 -16.38 -4.43 6.98
C TYR A 174 -15.48 -3.63 7.93
N GLU A 175 -14.43 -3.01 7.40
CA GLU A 175 -13.44 -2.22 8.13
C GLU A 175 -12.72 -3.04 9.22
N LYS A 176 -12.64 -4.38 9.05
CA LYS A 176 -11.93 -5.27 9.98
C LYS A 176 -10.46 -5.39 9.59
N PRO A 177 -9.52 -5.33 10.56
CA PRO A 177 -8.09 -5.49 10.31
C PRO A 177 -7.76 -6.79 9.58
N LEU A 178 -6.89 -6.70 8.58
CA LEU A 178 -6.36 -7.82 7.82
C LEU A 178 -4.89 -8.07 8.19
N GLN A 179 -4.51 -9.35 8.24
CA GLN A 179 -3.11 -9.73 8.43
C GLN A 179 -2.30 -9.39 7.16
N THR A 180 -1.31 -8.52 7.30
CA THR A 180 -0.38 -8.20 6.20
C THR A 180 0.76 -9.22 6.13
N ILE A 181 1.39 -9.34 4.97
CA ILE A 181 2.60 -10.16 4.78
C ILE A 181 3.77 -9.63 5.63
N LEU A 182 3.84 -8.31 5.91
CA LEU A 182 4.85 -7.73 6.78
C LEU A 182 4.62 -8.18 8.22
N GLY A 183 3.38 -8.09 8.71
CA GLY A 183 3.02 -8.60 10.03
C GLY A 183 3.26 -10.11 10.16
N THR A 184 2.97 -10.88 9.11
CA THR A 184 3.24 -12.33 9.06
C THR A 184 4.74 -12.60 9.14
N ALA A 185 5.56 -11.84 8.41
CA ALA A 185 7.01 -11.95 8.45
C ALA A 185 7.58 -11.61 9.84
N ASN A 186 7.07 -10.56 10.48
CA ASN A 186 7.46 -10.16 11.82
C ASN A 186 7.12 -11.25 12.86
N GLN A 187 5.90 -11.79 12.81
CA GLN A 187 5.46 -12.91 13.67
C GLN A 187 6.33 -14.18 13.49
N GLN A 188 6.90 -14.38 12.29
CA GLN A 188 7.84 -15.47 12.01
C GLN A 188 9.29 -15.15 12.40
N GLY A 189 9.54 -14.04 13.10
CA GLY A 189 10.88 -13.61 13.53
C GLY A 189 11.80 -13.15 12.40
N LYS A 190 11.24 -12.82 11.22
CA LYS A 190 12.02 -12.27 10.10
C LYS A 190 12.22 -10.78 10.29
N SER A 191 13.32 -10.27 9.73
CA SER A 191 13.51 -8.83 9.67
C SER A 191 12.64 -8.19 8.59
N THR A 192 11.95 -7.12 8.95
CA THR A 192 11.00 -6.39 8.09
C THR A 192 11.44 -4.95 7.94
N GLY A 193 11.12 -4.33 6.80
CA GLY A 193 11.43 -2.92 6.56
C GLY A 193 10.54 -2.30 5.50
N LEU A 194 10.26 -1.01 5.70
CA LEU A 194 9.52 -0.15 4.78
C LEU A 194 10.45 0.93 4.25
N VAL A 195 10.46 1.07 2.92
CA VAL A 195 11.25 2.10 2.23
C VAL A 195 10.35 2.79 1.21
N SER A 196 10.30 4.11 1.26
CA SER A 196 9.40 4.93 0.44
C SER A 196 10.08 6.25 0.04
N SER A 197 9.69 6.82 -1.10
CA SER A 197 10.05 8.20 -1.48
C SER A 197 8.98 9.23 -1.08
N VAL A 198 7.82 8.75 -0.63
CA VAL A 198 6.71 9.56 -0.10
C VAL A 198 6.67 9.46 1.43
N PRO A 199 5.78 10.19 2.13
CA PRO A 199 5.61 10.01 3.57
C PRO A 199 5.42 8.54 3.97
N ILE A 200 6.03 8.13 5.07
CA ILE A 200 6.01 6.72 5.48
C ILE A 200 4.61 6.26 5.93
N ASP A 201 3.82 7.20 6.43
CA ASP A 201 2.41 7.06 6.78
C ASP A 201 1.46 7.21 5.56
N HIS A 202 2.00 7.31 4.34
CA HIS A 202 1.18 7.32 3.13
C HIS A 202 0.55 5.94 2.87
N ALA A 203 -0.54 5.90 2.10
CA ALA A 203 -1.33 4.69 1.84
C ALA A 203 -0.55 3.42 1.50
N THR A 204 0.46 3.53 0.63
CA THR A 204 1.22 2.36 0.16
C THR A 204 2.10 1.77 1.27
N PRO A 205 3.08 2.49 1.86
CA PRO A 205 3.82 1.96 3.01
C PRO A 205 2.90 1.62 4.19
N GLY A 206 1.91 2.47 4.49
CA GLY A 206 0.94 2.26 5.56
C GLY A 206 0.15 0.95 5.43
N ALA A 207 -0.26 0.55 4.22
CA ALA A 207 -1.01 -0.70 4.03
C ALA A 207 -0.19 -1.97 4.31
N ALA A 208 1.14 -1.87 4.46
CA ALA A 208 1.96 -2.96 4.93
C ALA A 208 1.98 -3.07 6.46
N ALA A 209 1.82 -1.94 7.19
CA ALA A 209 2.11 -1.85 8.62
C ALA A 209 1.10 -1.02 9.43
N ALA A 210 -0.13 -0.87 8.93
CA ALA A 210 -1.26 -0.29 9.65
C ALA A 210 -2.57 -0.87 9.12
N ASN A 211 -3.59 -0.89 9.97
CA ASN A 211 -4.97 -1.24 9.66
C ASN A 211 -5.88 -0.07 10.04
N VAL A 212 -6.27 0.75 9.06
CA VAL A 212 -7.19 1.87 9.25
C VAL A 212 -8.22 1.92 8.12
N ASN A 213 -9.44 2.34 8.43
CA ASN A 213 -10.54 2.40 7.46
C ASN A 213 -10.38 3.51 6.41
N ARG A 214 -9.47 4.47 6.64
CA ARG A 214 -9.19 5.59 5.75
C ARG A 214 -7.71 5.95 5.72
N ARG A 215 -7.15 6.09 4.51
CA ARG A 215 -5.75 6.49 4.27
C ARG A 215 -5.36 7.90 4.74
N ALA A 216 -6.33 8.73 5.13
CA ALA A 216 -6.08 10.08 5.63
C ALA A 216 -5.77 10.12 7.14
N LYS A 217 -5.80 8.96 7.82
CA LYS A 217 -5.47 8.85 9.24
C LYS A 217 -3.96 8.82 9.47
N TYR A 218 -3.29 9.96 9.29
CA TYR A 218 -1.83 10.05 9.40
C TYR A 218 -1.32 10.01 10.85
N ASP A 219 -1.76 10.93 11.73
CA ASP A 219 -1.41 10.92 13.16
C ASP A 219 -2.46 11.60 14.09
N ASP A 220 -2.45 12.93 14.21
CA ASP A 220 -3.00 13.69 15.35
C ASP A 220 -4.52 13.71 15.53
N GLU A 221 -5.29 13.51 14.46
CA GLU A 221 -6.73 13.82 14.49
C GLU A 221 -7.58 12.65 15.04
N TYR A 222 -6.95 11.50 15.32
CA TYR A 222 -7.66 10.24 15.57
C TYR A 222 -7.34 9.66 16.95
N PRO A 223 -8.24 8.83 17.53
CA PRO A 223 -8.00 8.16 18.81
C PRO A 223 -6.65 7.43 18.81
N GLY A 224 -5.97 7.38 19.96
CA GLY A 224 -4.66 6.75 20.06
C GLY A 224 -4.65 5.32 19.49
N LEU A 225 -3.72 5.05 18.56
CA LEU A 225 -3.58 3.82 17.76
C LEU A 225 -4.54 3.62 16.58
N ASP A 226 -5.44 4.55 16.28
CA ASP A 226 -6.27 4.52 15.06
C ASP A 226 -5.73 5.48 13.98
N ASN A 227 -4.42 5.43 13.76
CA ASN A 227 -3.74 6.16 12.69
C ASN A 227 -2.56 5.32 12.16
N ILE A 228 -2.07 5.67 10.98
CA ILE A 228 -1.06 4.88 10.27
C ILE A 228 0.25 4.92 11.04
N LEU A 229 0.77 6.11 11.36
CA LEU A 229 2.11 6.25 11.94
C LEU A 229 2.23 5.56 13.31
N GLN A 230 1.25 5.73 14.19
CA GLN A 230 1.29 5.11 15.52
C GLN A 230 1.18 3.58 15.43
N GLN A 231 0.40 3.04 14.49
CA GLN A 231 0.36 1.59 14.29
C GLN A 231 1.68 1.04 13.73
N GLU A 232 2.32 1.76 12.80
CA GLU A 232 3.65 1.40 12.29
C GLU A 232 4.67 1.31 13.41
N LEU A 233 4.72 2.34 14.28
CA LEU A 233 5.72 2.47 15.35
C LEU A 233 5.43 1.64 16.60
N ARG A 234 4.16 1.30 16.88
CA ARG A 234 3.76 0.67 18.15
C ARG A 234 3.21 -0.74 18.01
N ILE A 235 2.64 -1.08 16.87
CA ILE A 235 2.04 -2.41 16.63
C ILE A 235 2.94 -3.23 15.71
N TYR A 236 3.26 -2.70 14.53
CA TYR A 236 3.96 -3.47 13.51
C TYR A 236 5.48 -3.47 13.67
N GLN A 237 6.06 -2.37 14.16
CA GLN A 237 7.47 -2.25 14.56
C GLN A 237 8.46 -2.90 13.58
N PRO A 238 8.42 -2.57 12.28
CA PRO A 238 9.43 -3.06 11.36
C PRO A 238 10.81 -2.54 11.75
N ASN A 239 11.85 -3.31 11.42
CA ASN A 239 13.23 -2.99 11.83
C ASN A 239 13.82 -1.77 11.12
N VAL A 240 13.26 -1.39 9.97
CA VAL A 240 13.71 -0.25 9.17
C VAL A 240 12.48 0.50 8.66
N LEU A 241 12.38 1.79 8.98
CA LEU A 241 11.50 2.76 8.32
C LEU A 241 12.39 3.80 7.62
N LEU A 242 12.27 3.92 6.30
CA LEU A 242 12.95 4.96 5.54
C LEU A 242 11.95 5.62 4.59
N GLY A 243 11.63 6.89 4.81
CA GLY A 243 10.68 7.61 3.98
C GLY A 243 10.68 9.10 4.24
N GLY A 244 9.76 9.81 3.59
CA GLY A 244 9.43 11.17 4.00
C GLY A 244 8.62 11.19 5.30
N GLY A 245 8.46 12.37 5.88
CA GLY A 245 7.45 12.64 6.91
C GLY A 245 6.24 13.36 6.32
N HIS A 246 5.07 13.22 6.94
CA HIS A 246 3.89 13.99 6.61
C HIS A 246 3.81 15.24 7.51
N PRO A 247 3.48 16.44 6.98
CA PRO A 247 3.38 17.66 7.80
C PRO A 247 2.33 17.59 8.92
N LEU A 248 1.32 16.73 8.78
CA LEU A 248 0.27 16.49 9.79
C LEU A 248 0.64 15.38 10.80
N ALA A 249 1.83 14.79 10.68
CA ALA A 249 2.37 13.83 11.64
C ALA A 249 3.25 14.50 12.72
N ALA A 250 3.08 15.81 12.89
CA ALA A 250 3.87 16.65 13.78
C ALA A 250 2.96 17.48 14.68
N GLY A 251 2.12 16.80 15.46
CA GLY A 251 1.48 17.41 16.62
C GLY A 251 2.53 17.72 17.64
N GLY A 252 2.68 18.98 18.02
CA GLY A 252 3.69 19.42 18.99
C GLY A 252 3.54 18.85 20.41
N ASP A 253 2.74 17.79 20.59
CA ASP A 253 2.57 17.08 21.84
C ASP A 253 3.63 15.97 21.97
N PRO A 254 4.51 16.04 22.99
CA PRO A 254 5.48 14.98 23.22
C PRO A 254 4.77 13.65 23.48
N LEU A 255 5.31 12.57 22.89
CA LEU A 255 4.78 11.22 23.08
C LEU A 255 4.79 10.85 24.58
N PRO A 256 3.82 10.06 25.08
CA PRO A 256 3.79 9.67 26.48
C PRO A 256 5.06 8.92 26.90
N VAL A 257 5.48 9.12 28.15
CA VAL A 257 6.71 8.51 28.71
C VAL A 257 6.66 6.98 28.58
N GLY A 258 7.70 6.38 27.98
CA GLY A 258 7.83 4.92 27.79
C GLY A 258 7.18 4.39 26.50
N VAL A 259 6.71 5.29 25.63
CA VAL A 259 6.03 4.96 24.37
C VAL A 259 6.90 5.24 23.14
N GLU A 260 7.98 6.02 23.31
CA GLU A 260 9.05 6.02 22.32
C GLU A 260 9.64 4.62 22.25
N PRO A 261 9.81 4.04 21.04
CA PRO A 261 10.66 2.88 20.92
C PRO A 261 12.06 3.24 21.45
N PRO A 262 12.89 2.28 21.91
CA PRO A 262 14.13 2.55 22.66
C PRO A 262 14.89 3.74 22.07
N ALA A 263 15.33 4.68 22.90
CA ALA A 263 15.88 5.98 22.47
C ALA A 263 17.21 5.92 21.67
N ASP A 264 17.52 4.78 21.04
CA ASP A 264 18.63 4.59 20.10
C ASP A 264 18.22 4.87 18.63
N TYR A 265 17.13 5.61 18.41
CA TYR A 265 16.82 6.16 17.09
C TYR A 265 17.75 7.33 16.76
N GLU A 266 18.67 7.08 15.84
CA GLU A 266 19.48 8.14 15.26
C GLU A 266 18.68 8.80 14.12
N PHE A 267 18.08 9.95 14.39
CA PHE A 267 17.54 10.78 13.32
C PHE A 267 18.73 11.31 12.51
N VAL A 268 18.76 11.02 11.21
CA VAL A 268 19.76 11.60 10.31
C VAL A 268 19.43 13.09 10.14
N THR A 269 20.06 13.93 10.95
CA THR A 269 19.97 15.38 10.84
C THR A 269 20.71 15.88 9.60
N GLN A 270 20.44 17.11 9.16
CA GLN A 270 21.21 17.74 8.08
C GLN A 270 22.72 17.74 8.37
N SER A 271 23.12 18.03 9.62
CA SER A 271 24.53 17.99 10.03
C SER A 271 25.11 16.57 10.00
N THR A 272 24.36 15.55 10.43
CA THR A 272 24.78 14.13 10.35
C THR A 272 24.98 13.67 8.91
N TYR A 273 24.13 14.13 7.99
CA TYR A 273 24.26 13.89 6.55
C TYR A 273 25.50 14.57 5.95
N GLU A 274 25.79 15.80 6.36
CA GLU A 274 26.93 16.59 5.91
C GLU A 274 28.27 16.05 6.46
N GLU A 275 28.28 15.48 7.67
CA GLU A 275 29.47 14.90 8.33
C GLU A 275 29.81 13.46 7.89
N SER A 276 28.86 12.74 7.29
CA SER A 276 29.07 11.37 6.75
C SER A 276 28.93 11.29 5.22
N PRO A 277 29.74 12.07 4.46
CA PRO A 277 29.55 12.24 3.01
C PRO A 277 29.80 10.96 2.20
N GLU A 278 30.42 9.91 2.74
CA GLU A 278 30.65 8.65 2.01
C GLU A 278 29.52 7.61 2.17
N VAL A 279 28.69 7.72 3.21
CA VAL A 279 27.66 6.71 3.54
C VAL A 279 26.28 7.09 2.98
N LEU A 280 26.00 8.38 2.80
CA LEU A 280 24.64 8.89 2.55
C LEU A 280 24.44 9.64 1.22
N ARG A 281 25.44 9.65 0.32
CA ARG A 281 25.51 10.46 -0.92
C ARG A 281 24.40 10.27 -1.99
N GLY A 282 23.28 9.61 -1.67
CA GLY A 282 22.13 9.41 -2.54
C GLY A 282 20.79 9.95 -2.04
N TYR A 283 20.71 10.49 -0.83
CA TYR A 283 19.43 10.88 -0.22
C TYR A 283 19.34 12.39 0.01
N ARG A 284 18.30 13.04 -0.51
CA ARG A 284 18.02 14.45 -0.19
C ARG A 284 17.15 14.51 1.06
N LEU A 285 17.65 15.17 2.11
CA LEU A 285 16.82 15.64 3.22
C LEU A 285 15.99 16.85 2.77
N ARG A 286 14.77 16.98 3.31
CA ARG A 286 13.98 18.21 3.20
C ARG A 286 14.04 18.97 4.53
N LYS A 287 14.06 20.30 4.39
CA LYS A 287 13.85 21.28 5.46
C LYS A 287 12.57 21.03 6.24
#